data_AF-A0A4S5EQH9-F1
#
_entry.id   AF-A0A4S5EQH9-F1
#
_cell.length_a   1.000
_cell.length_b   1.000
_cell.length_c   1.000
_cell.angle_alpha   90.00
_cell.angle_beta   90.00
_cell.angle_gamma   90.00
#
_symmetry.space_group_name_H-M   'P 1'
#
loop_
_entity.id
_entity.type
_entity.pdbx_description
1 polymer ?
#
loop_
_entity_poly.entity_id
_entity_poly.type
_entity_poly.pdbx_seq_one_letter_code
_entity_poly.pdbx_strand_id
1 'polypeptide(L)'
;MSTFRDTTRSTVDFLVRNLAGSLPPGLSLISVQGTDLAIREKGSETIPCMDLALVDLPESAEEYAGLVHVALDSIQTVVSRVTTGPWPTVAGAVRVVNAYSAVQGETVTCGYGTIDNPLLALPPLRLPETFGRDAR
;
A
#
# COMPACT_ATOMS: atom_id res chain seq x y z
N MET A 1 10.93 11.75 -18.22
CA MET A 1 10.37 10.37 -18.27
C MET A 1 10.91 9.42 -17.19
N SER A 2 11.86 9.82 -16.32
CA SER A 2 12.37 8.95 -15.23
C SER A 2 11.45 8.94 -13.98
N THR A 3 10.88 10.09 -13.63
CA THR A 3 10.21 10.34 -12.34
C THR A 3 9.00 9.45 -12.05
N PHE A 4 8.13 9.14 -13.03
CA PHE A 4 6.95 8.31 -12.78
C PHE A 4 7.30 6.87 -12.40
N ARG A 5 8.14 6.21 -13.21
CA ARG A 5 8.54 4.82 -12.94
C ARG A 5 9.31 4.71 -11.63
N ASP A 6 10.08 5.74 -11.27
CA ASP A 6 10.81 5.80 -10.02
C ASP A 6 9.86 5.93 -8.81
N THR A 7 8.85 6.80 -8.90
CA THR A 7 7.82 6.98 -7.86
C THR A 7 6.99 5.71 -7.64
N THR A 8 6.50 5.10 -8.73
CA THR A 8 5.70 3.87 -8.65
C THR A 8 6.53 2.72 -8.08
N ARG A 9 7.75 2.52 -8.58
CA ARG A 9 8.66 1.48 -8.06
C ARG A 9 8.99 1.70 -6.59
N SER A 10 9.29 2.94 -6.18
CA SER A 10 9.58 3.26 -4.78
C SER A 10 8.38 2.94 -3.88
N THR A 11 7.16 3.20 -4.35
CA THR A 11 5.92 2.87 -3.63
C THR A 11 5.74 1.37 -3.50
N VAL A 12 5.94 0.61 -4.59
CA VAL A 12 5.89 -0.86 -4.58
C VAL A 12 6.90 -1.45 -3.62
N ASP A 13 8.16 -1.03 -3.72
CA ASP A 13 9.24 -1.52 -2.86
C ASP A 13 8.95 -1.22 -1.39
N PHE A 14 8.45 -0.01 -1.10
CA PHE A 14 8.01 0.37 0.24
C PHE A 14 6.90 -0.56 0.76
N LEU A 15 5.84 -0.78 -0.02
CA LEU A 15 4.71 -1.62 0.39
C LEU A 15 5.12 -3.07 0.59
N VAL A 16 5.83 -3.66 -0.38
CA VAL A 16 6.35 -5.04 -0.30
C VAL A 16 7.19 -5.22 0.95
N ARG A 17 8.14 -4.32 1.20
CA ARG A 17 9.06 -4.43 2.34
C ARG A 17 8.36 -4.31 3.69
N ASN A 18 7.42 -3.38 3.83
CA ASN A 18 6.83 -3.04 5.12
C ASN A 18 5.57 -3.86 5.46
N LEU A 19 4.87 -4.40 4.47
CA LEU A 19 3.71 -5.27 4.70
C LEU A 19 4.06 -6.76 4.77
N ALA A 20 5.20 -7.21 4.23
CA ALA A 20 5.54 -8.63 4.17
C ALA A 20 5.51 -9.33 5.54
N GLY A 21 6.00 -8.69 6.59
CA GLY A 21 6.00 -9.24 7.95
C GLY A 21 4.65 -9.18 8.65
N SER A 22 3.70 -8.47 8.06
CA SER A 22 2.37 -8.30 8.61
C SER A 22 1.44 -9.40 8.06
N LEU A 23 1.53 -9.73 6.77
CA LEU A 23 0.58 -10.65 6.11
C LEU A 23 0.32 -11.99 6.84
N PRO A 24 -0.89 -12.55 6.67
CA PRO A 24 -1.23 -13.86 7.22
C PRO A 24 -0.24 -14.96 6.79
N PRO A 25 -0.02 -15.98 7.64
CA PRO A 25 0.88 -17.09 7.33
C PRO A 25 0.55 -17.76 6.00
N GLY A 26 1.58 -17.98 5.17
CA GLY A 26 1.42 -18.62 3.86
C GLY A 26 1.18 -17.65 2.70
N LEU A 27 0.97 -16.35 2.99
CA LEU A 27 0.90 -15.30 1.97
C LEU A 27 2.19 -14.50 1.88
N SER A 28 2.44 -13.92 0.71
CA SER A 28 3.52 -12.97 0.50
C SER A 28 3.09 -11.91 -0.50
N LEU A 29 3.31 -10.64 -0.18
CA LEU A 29 3.15 -9.54 -1.13
C LEU A 29 4.43 -9.47 -1.97
N ILE A 30 4.26 -9.48 -3.28
CA ILE A 30 5.35 -9.46 -4.25
C ILE A 30 5.12 -8.35 -5.27
N SER A 31 6.21 -7.92 -5.88
CA SER A 31 6.16 -7.15 -7.12
C SER A 31 6.22 -8.08 -8.34
N VAL A 32 5.32 -7.87 -9.29
CA VAL A 32 5.38 -8.44 -10.64
C VAL A 32 5.77 -7.31 -11.58
N GLN A 33 6.76 -7.55 -12.44
CA GLN A 33 7.31 -6.57 -13.39
C GLN A 33 7.83 -5.24 -12.79
N GLY A 34 7.98 -5.15 -11.46
CA GLY A 34 8.52 -3.98 -10.75
C GLY A 34 7.51 -2.89 -10.44
N THR A 35 6.27 -3.00 -10.94
CA THR A 35 5.19 -2.01 -10.77
C THR A 35 3.88 -2.62 -10.29
N ASP A 36 3.69 -3.92 -10.50
CA ASP A 36 2.42 -4.57 -10.20
C ASP A 36 2.54 -5.23 -8.83
N LEU A 37 1.52 -5.09 -8.01
CA LEU A 37 1.42 -5.72 -6.70
C LEU A 37 0.57 -6.97 -6.80
N ALA A 38 1.05 -8.08 -6.26
CA ALA A 38 0.32 -9.34 -6.21
C ALA A 38 0.53 -10.04 -4.87
N ILE A 39 -0.47 -10.80 -4.42
CA ILE A 39 -0.34 -11.75 -3.33
C ILE A 39 0.03 -13.10 -3.92
N ARG A 40 1.09 -13.71 -3.40
CA ARG A 40 1.45 -15.09 -3.67
C ARG A 40 1.09 -15.96 -2.49
N GLU A 41 0.28 -16.98 -2.74
CA GLU A 41 0.07 -18.07 -1.79
C GLU A 41 1.20 -19.09 -1.93
N LYS A 42 1.68 -19.64 -0.79
CA LYS A 42 2.79 -20.59 -0.75
C LYS A 42 2.56 -21.77 -1.71
N GLY A 43 3.28 -21.74 -2.83
CA GLY A 43 3.43 -22.90 -3.72
C GLY A 43 2.40 -23.06 -4.84
N SER A 44 1.51 -22.09 -5.13
CA SER A 44 0.62 -22.29 -6.29
C SER A 44 0.13 -21.03 -7.00
N GLU A 45 -0.51 -20.08 -6.32
CA GLU A 45 -1.23 -19.01 -7.03
C GLU A 45 -0.63 -17.62 -6.79
N THR A 46 -0.51 -16.85 -7.87
CA THR A 46 -0.18 -15.41 -7.83
C THR A 46 -1.44 -14.64 -8.21
N ILE A 47 -1.94 -13.83 -7.28
CA ILE A 47 -3.23 -13.16 -7.37
C ILE A 47 -2.97 -11.65 -7.46
N PRO A 48 -3.32 -10.99 -8.58
CA PRO A 48 -3.06 -9.58 -8.77
C PRO A 48 -3.87 -8.74 -7.77
N CYS A 49 -3.21 -7.76 -7.17
CA CYS A 49 -3.83 -6.75 -6.31
C CYS A 49 -4.06 -5.46 -7.07
N MET A 50 -2.99 -4.94 -7.68
CA MET A 50 -3.03 -3.65 -8.35
C MET A 50 -1.92 -3.56 -9.39
N ASP A 51 -2.23 -2.97 -10.53
CA ASP A 51 -1.25 -2.57 -11.54
C ASP A 51 -1.05 -1.04 -11.40
N LEU A 52 0.06 -0.64 -10.77
CA LEU A 52 0.36 0.79 -10.61
C LEU A 52 0.93 1.42 -11.88
N ALA A 53 1.26 0.65 -12.91
CA ALA A 53 1.65 1.21 -14.21
C ALA A 53 0.45 1.74 -15.00
N LEU A 54 -0.77 1.32 -14.66
CA LEU A 54 -2.02 1.79 -15.25
C LEU A 54 -2.63 3.00 -14.53
N VAL A 55 -2.07 3.42 -13.39
CA VAL A 55 -2.52 4.64 -12.70
C VAL A 55 -1.80 5.85 -13.28
N ASP A 56 -2.54 6.95 -13.45
CA ASP A 56 -1.96 8.23 -13.86
C ASP A 56 -0.85 8.66 -12.89
N LEU A 57 0.16 9.37 -13.42
CA LEU A 57 1.23 9.93 -12.60
C LEU A 57 0.62 10.94 -11.61
N PRO A 58 0.76 10.74 -10.29
CA PRO A 58 0.36 11.77 -9.34
C PRO A 58 1.13 13.05 -9.60
N GLU A 59 0.42 14.17 -9.64
CA GLU A 59 0.96 15.52 -9.84
C GLU A 59 1.04 16.30 -8.53
N SER A 60 0.38 15.82 -7.47
CA SER A 60 0.38 16.42 -6.15
C SER A 60 0.67 15.42 -5.03
N ALA A 61 1.04 15.93 -3.85
CA ALA A 61 1.25 15.10 -2.65
C ALA A 61 -0.04 14.34 -2.25
N GLU A 62 -1.21 14.95 -2.44
CA GLU A 62 -2.50 14.34 -2.13
C GLU A 62 -2.87 13.23 -3.11
N GLU A 63 -2.62 13.43 -4.41
CA GLU A 63 -2.78 12.35 -5.39
C GLU A 63 -1.84 11.18 -5.13
N TYR A 64 -0.61 11.47 -4.69
CA TYR A 64 0.32 10.43 -4.29
C TYR A 64 -0.14 9.67 -3.03
N ALA A 65 -0.67 10.37 -2.03
CA ALA A 65 -1.31 9.72 -0.88
C ALA A 65 -2.52 8.88 -1.32
N GLY A 66 -3.31 9.35 -2.28
CA GLY A 66 -4.41 8.60 -2.90
C GLY A 66 -3.96 7.33 -3.60
N LEU A 67 -2.87 7.37 -4.38
CA LEU A 67 -2.26 6.18 -4.99
C LEU A 67 -1.90 5.14 -3.92
N VAL A 68 -1.25 5.56 -2.84
CA VAL A 68 -0.89 4.68 -1.71
C VAL A 68 -2.14 4.10 -1.04
N HIS A 69 -3.20 4.91 -0.89
CA HIS A 69 -4.48 4.46 -0.35
C HIS A 69 -5.06 3.31 -1.16
N VAL A 70 -5.18 3.51 -2.48
CA VAL A 70 -5.79 2.54 -3.38
C VAL A 70 -4.98 1.25 -3.42
N ALA A 71 -3.65 1.35 -3.38
CA ALA A 71 -2.77 0.18 -3.29
C ALA A 71 -3.02 -0.64 -2.00
N LEU A 72 -3.12 0.03 -0.85
CA LEU A 72 -3.43 -0.62 0.42
C LEU A 72 -4.82 -1.27 0.41
N ASP A 73 -5.83 -0.56 -0.06
CA ASP A 73 -7.21 -1.07 -0.16
C ASP A 73 -7.30 -2.30 -1.08
N SER A 74 -6.58 -2.26 -2.19
CA SER A 74 -6.52 -3.36 -3.16
C SER A 74 -5.85 -4.61 -2.57
N ILE A 75 -4.72 -4.43 -1.88
CA ILE A 75 -4.03 -5.52 -1.16
C ILE A 75 -4.97 -6.14 -0.12
N GLN A 76 -5.63 -5.30 0.69
CA GLN A 76 -6.55 -5.78 1.72
C GLN A 76 -7.74 -6.53 1.13
N THR A 77 -8.30 -6.04 0.03
CA THR A 77 -9.38 -6.71 -0.68
C THR A 77 -8.94 -8.10 -1.13
N VAL A 78 -7.74 -8.25 -1.69
CA VAL A 78 -7.22 -9.56 -2.08
C VAL A 78 -6.96 -10.46 -0.88
N VAL A 79 -6.27 -9.97 0.16
CA VAL A 79 -5.98 -10.74 1.37
C VAL A 79 -7.26 -11.23 2.04
N SER A 80 -8.30 -10.40 2.13
CA SER A 80 -9.58 -10.78 2.73
C SER A 80 -10.35 -11.85 1.92
N ARG A 81 -10.14 -11.92 0.60
CA ARG A 81 -10.73 -12.96 -0.26
C ARG A 81 -10.03 -14.31 -0.11
N VAL A 82 -8.71 -14.30 0.08
CA VAL A 82 -7.89 -15.52 0.08
C VAL A 82 -7.60 -16.06 1.47
N THR A 83 -8.00 -15.34 2.53
CA THR A 83 -7.84 -15.77 3.92
C THR A 83 -9.17 -15.95 4.60
N THR A 84 -9.22 -16.88 5.56
CA THR A 84 -10.42 -17.22 6.34
C THR A 84 -10.50 -16.49 7.69
N GLY A 85 -9.44 -15.78 8.09
CA GLY A 85 -9.35 -15.05 9.35
C GLY A 85 -9.21 -13.54 9.14
N PRO A 86 -9.63 -12.71 10.12
CA PRO A 86 -9.56 -11.26 9.99
C PRO A 86 -8.11 -10.77 9.98
N TRP A 87 -7.79 -9.94 9.00
CA TRP A 87 -6.51 -9.27 8.79
C TRP A 87 -6.72 -7.74 8.80
N PRO A 88 -5.91 -6.92 9.52
CA PRO A 88 -5.02 -7.22 10.66
C PRO A 88 -5.78 -7.50 11.98
N THR A 89 -5.15 -8.27 12.89
CA THR A 89 -5.78 -8.98 14.01
C THR A 89 -6.68 -8.13 14.90
N VAL A 90 -7.99 -8.37 14.82
CA VAL A 90 -8.91 -8.05 15.91
C VAL A 90 -9.56 -9.34 16.39
N ALA A 91 -9.23 -9.70 17.64
CA ALA A 91 -9.81 -10.86 18.32
C ALA A 91 -11.33 -10.72 18.39
N GLY A 92 -12.02 -11.43 17.51
CA GLY A 92 -13.43 -11.81 17.67
C GLY A 92 -14.49 -10.81 17.25
N ALA A 93 -14.23 -9.51 17.08
CA ALA A 93 -15.29 -8.58 16.64
C ALA A 93 -14.79 -7.19 16.22
N VAL A 94 -14.22 -7.02 15.02
CA VAL A 94 -14.24 -5.69 14.36
C VAL A 94 -14.56 -5.85 12.87
N ARG A 95 -15.57 -5.07 12.47
CA ARG A 95 -15.96 -4.70 11.10
C ARG A 95 -14.72 -4.30 10.30
N VAL A 96 -14.67 -4.69 9.02
CA VAL A 96 -13.79 -4.17 7.96
C VAL A 96 -12.88 -3.02 8.42
N VAL A 97 -11.59 -3.33 8.60
CA VAL A 97 -10.57 -2.29 8.84
C VAL A 97 -10.35 -1.58 7.51
N ASN A 98 -10.33 -0.24 7.47
CA ASN A 98 -10.10 0.48 6.20
C ASN A 98 -8.62 0.81 6.03
N ALA A 99 -8.15 0.85 4.79
CA ALA A 99 -6.89 1.51 4.47
C ALA A 99 -6.97 2.99 4.85
N TYR A 100 -5.85 3.58 5.24
CA TYR A 100 -5.70 5.02 5.37
C TYR A 100 -4.37 5.47 4.79
N SER A 101 -4.36 6.69 4.27
CA SER A 101 -3.15 7.42 3.91
C SER A 101 -3.45 8.92 4.04
N ALA A 102 -2.45 9.69 4.42
CA ALA A 102 -2.53 11.14 4.48
C ALA A 102 -1.16 11.77 4.36
N VAL A 103 -1.11 12.97 3.78
CA VAL A 103 0.09 13.79 3.74
C VAL A 103 0.31 14.42 5.12
N GLN A 104 1.51 14.24 5.68
CA GLN A 104 1.97 14.90 6.89
C GLN A 104 3.38 15.45 6.65
N GLY A 105 3.48 16.76 6.45
CA GLY A 105 4.74 17.41 6.08
C GLY A 105 5.30 16.84 4.77
N GLU A 106 6.52 16.30 4.84
CA GLU A 106 7.22 15.72 3.68
C GLU A 106 7.03 14.20 3.55
N THR A 107 5.98 13.65 4.17
CA THR A 107 5.72 12.21 4.20
C THR A 107 4.26 11.88 3.98
N VAL A 108 4.00 10.65 3.53
CA VAL A 108 2.71 9.99 3.57
C VAL A 108 2.69 9.05 4.77
N THR A 109 1.84 9.33 5.74
CA THR A 109 1.49 8.38 6.81
C THR A 109 0.41 7.44 6.29
N CYS A 110 0.57 6.14 6.49
CA CYS A 110 -0.36 5.16 5.94
C CYS A 110 -0.41 3.85 6.75
N GLY A 111 -1.46 3.07 6.51
CA GLY A 111 -1.70 1.81 7.21
C GLY A 111 -3.15 1.35 7.10
N TYR A 112 -3.60 0.58 8.09
CA TYR A 112 -4.98 0.13 8.23
C TYR A 112 -5.56 0.56 9.58
N GLY A 113 -6.82 0.99 9.60
CA GLY A 113 -7.54 1.51 10.76
C GLY A 113 -7.94 2.96 10.53
N THR A 114 -7.62 3.82 11.49
CA THR A 114 -7.76 5.28 11.36
C THR A 114 -6.42 5.93 11.69
N ILE A 115 -6.20 7.17 11.24
CA ILE A 115 -4.97 7.91 11.56
C ILE A 115 -4.80 8.08 13.08
N ASP A 116 -5.90 8.38 13.79
CA ASP A 116 -5.87 8.60 15.24
C ASP A 116 -5.79 7.30 16.05
N ASN A 117 -6.20 6.18 15.47
CA ASN A 117 -6.17 4.86 16.10
C ASN A 117 -5.82 3.79 15.05
N PRO A 118 -4.53 3.65 14.70
CA PRO A 118 -4.10 2.71 13.68
C PRO A 118 -4.05 1.28 14.24
N LEU A 119 -4.59 0.33 13.50
CA LEU A 119 -4.51 -1.11 13.83
C LEU A 119 -3.24 -1.75 13.25
N LEU A 120 -2.83 -1.28 12.07
CA LEU A 120 -1.53 -1.59 11.50
C LEU A 120 -0.97 -0.31 10.89
N ALA A 121 0.02 0.29 11.56
CA ALA A 121 0.73 1.45 11.04
C ALA A 121 1.95 1.02 10.23
N LEU A 122 2.17 1.65 9.07
CA LEU A 122 3.42 1.52 8.32
C LEU A 122 4.35 2.69 8.65
N PRO A 123 5.68 2.51 8.51
CA PRO A 123 6.61 3.64 8.59
C PRO A 123 6.23 4.75 7.60
N PRO A 124 6.48 6.04 7.89
CA PRO A 124 6.18 7.11 6.96
C PRO A 124 6.93 6.96 5.62
N LEU A 125 6.23 7.13 4.51
CA LEU A 125 6.80 7.11 3.17
C LEU A 125 7.16 8.55 2.76
N ARG A 126 8.41 8.80 2.38
CA ARG A 126 8.84 10.15 1.94
C ARG A 126 8.14 10.56 0.65
N LEU A 127 7.70 11.81 0.57
CA LEU A 127 7.21 12.38 -0.68
C LEU A 127 8.36 12.48 -1.70
N PRO A 128 8.11 12.16 -2.97
CA PRO A 128 9.01 12.55 -4.05
C PRO A 128 9.34 14.04 -4.01
N GLU A 129 10.61 14.40 -4.26
CA GLU A 129 11.09 15.79 -4.23
C GLU A 129 10.31 16.73 -5.17
N THR A 130 9.62 16.19 -6.16
CA THR A 130 8.78 16.92 -7.11
C THR A 130 7.54 17.52 -6.46
N PHE A 131 6.98 16.92 -5.40
CA PHE A 131 5.72 17.36 -4.79
C PHE A 131 5.84 18.52 -3.78
N GLY A 132 6.99 19.19 -3.73
CA GLY A 132 7.25 20.34 -2.85
C GLY A 132 7.89 21.54 -3.54
N ARG A 133 8.00 21.54 -4.88
CA ARG A 133 8.66 22.61 -5.64
C ARG A 133 7.75 23.78 -6.02
N ASP A 134 6.43 23.60 -6.01
CA ASP A 134 5.47 24.64 -6.41
C ASP A 134 4.80 25.36 -5.23
N ALA A 135 5.27 25.14 -4.00
CA ALA A 135 4.77 25.81 -2.79
C ALA A 135 5.65 26.97 -2.29
N ARG A 136 6.55 27.51 -3.13
CA ARG A 136 7.42 28.65 -2.78
C ARG A 136 7.30 29.80 -3.76
#